data_AF-A0A953P0H0-F1
#
_entry.id   AF-A0A953P0H0-F1
#
_cell.length_a   1.000
_cell.length_b   1.000
_cell.length_c   1.000
_cell.angle_alpha   90.00
_cell.angle_beta   90.00
_cell.angle_gamma   90.00
#
_symmetry.space_group_name_H-M   'P 1'
#
loop_
_entity.id
_entity.type
_entity.pdbx_description
1 polymer ?
#
loop_
_entity_poly.entity_id
_entity_poly.type
_entity_poly.pdbx_seq_one_letter_code
_entity_poly.pdbx_strand_id
1 'polypeptide(L)'
;MSVLAGLLLFCALGAAQTPSGLDSATKRSLFRCDEINSGFCTEVNHSTEYFGHYSGHDEPSLIFYSNRKGSGNNSVYHVTIPTDPPTPPQQDGTGGTFNFQLHPAFWLGMALCDSQSSPNFTTVCNPDTDANIFDNPDANAPDFIGHHPGAAFLELQFYPPGGLNTCSDPTRWCVAMAIFSFGIRDLANQVNNLDCQRKVGLETLNFAFLTVDGKAQSDANPLNPDIFGQFGVFPGKTFQMNPGDQLIVALRDTPDGLRVKIDDLTARTHGSMTASIVNGFAQVDFVPDPDPAQPSVTCSVTPYAFHPMYATASEHTRVPWAAHSYNIAFTDEIGHFELCDAVNREGGRCIKAGVSDPGGPDLDDRSACFSGGFLGLFGLQPIGACIGGDFDFDGTPYVDKWPGTGDPVTDALLKPAPIRFTSPLFRDQGDEDGELHNYRRVAFETDLPDIEFLTNPQCDIFGNGCTNPPTGDRFYPIFSTARHEDGCAWQLGGPHIPGTTDNFGGNSTTEYGDPLFLFFITPIDATHPNGGSIGIVSDYRRVLPHNPCRNNGDNGSAD
;
A
#
# COMPACT_ATOMS: atom_id res chain seq x y z
N MET A 1 -51.27 -43.67 40.80
CA MET A 1 -50.64 -44.38 39.66
C MET A 1 -51.10 -43.70 38.37
N SER A 2 -50.13 -43.32 37.52
CA SER A 2 -50.26 -42.93 36.10
C SER A 2 -50.97 -41.60 35.81
N VAL A 3 -50.30 -40.48 35.50
CA VAL A 3 -49.40 -40.11 34.37
C VAL A 3 -50.09 -40.14 33.00
N LEU A 4 -50.41 -38.95 32.49
CA LEU A 4 -50.45 -38.62 31.06
C LEU A 4 -50.21 -37.11 30.90
N ALA A 5 -49.05 -36.72 30.39
CA ALA A 5 -48.77 -35.37 29.90
C ALA A 5 -48.00 -35.50 28.60
N GLY A 6 -48.56 -34.94 27.52
CA GLY A 6 -48.07 -35.08 26.16
C GLY A 6 -46.79 -34.31 25.90
N LEU A 7 -45.90 -34.92 25.10
CA LEU A 7 -44.78 -34.25 24.46
C LEU A 7 -45.29 -33.45 23.25
N LEU A 8 -45.05 -32.15 23.25
CA LEU A 8 -45.00 -31.33 22.04
C LEU A 8 -43.53 -31.16 21.66
N LEU A 9 -43.15 -31.73 20.53
CA LEU A 9 -41.85 -31.58 19.89
C LEU A 9 -41.79 -30.18 19.24
N PHE A 10 -40.97 -29.28 19.77
CA PHE A 10 -40.60 -28.05 19.07
C PHE A 10 -39.36 -28.35 18.22
N CYS A 11 -39.54 -28.44 16.90
CA CYS A 11 -38.44 -28.29 15.95
C CYS A 11 -37.96 -26.83 16.01
N ALA A 12 -36.79 -26.60 16.60
CA ALA A 12 -36.07 -25.35 16.44
C ALA A 12 -35.47 -25.33 15.01
N LEU A 13 -36.13 -24.62 14.10
CA LEU A 13 -35.49 -24.13 12.88
C LEU A 13 -34.41 -23.13 13.31
N GLY A 14 -33.14 -23.53 13.23
CA GLY A 14 -32.03 -22.60 13.33
C GLY A 14 -32.11 -21.63 12.14
N ALA A 15 -32.45 -20.37 12.40
CA ALA A 15 -32.20 -19.31 11.45
C ALA A 15 -30.69 -19.25 11.24
N ALA A 16 -30.22 -19.47 10.02
CA ALA A 16 -28.86 -19.12 9.63
C ALA A 16 -28.70 -17.62 9.90
N GLN A 17 -27.95 -17.28 10.95
CA GLN A 17 -27.54 -15.90 11.17
C GLN A 17 -26.60 -15.57 10.01
N THR A 18 -27.01 -14.63 9.16
CA THR A 18 -26.07 -13.97 8.26
C THR A 18 -24.94 -13.42 9.12
N PRO A 19 -23.67 -13.69 8.82
CA PRO A 19 -22.55 -13.09 9.55
C PRO A 19 -22.79 -11.59 9.63
N SER A 20 -22.83 -11.05 10.85
CA SER A 20 -22.86 -9.61 11.04
C SER A 20 -21.54 -9.09 10.48
N GLY A 21 -21.57 -8.30 9.40
CA GLY A 21 -20.37 -7.66 8.88
C GLY A 21 -19.72 -6.78 9.96
N LEU A 22 -18.41 -6.54 9.82
CA LEU A 22 -17.67 -5.67 10.72
C LEU A 22 -18.36 -4.30 10.85
N ASP A 23 -18.44 -3.77 12.05
CA ASP A 23 -19.06 -2.47 12.34
C ASP A 23 -18.40 -1.35 11.51
N SER A 24 -19.20 -0.39 11.02
CA SER A 24 -18.73 0.70 10.18
C SER A 24 -17.75 1.63 10.87
N ALA A 25 -17.79 1.78 12.20
CA ALA A 25 -16.82 2.56 12.95
C ALA A 25 -15.45 1.86 12.98
N THR A 26 -15.42 0.55 13.27
CA THR A 26 -14.20 -0.28 13.19
C THR A 26 -13.64 -0.31 11.77
N LYS A 27 -14.49 -0.43 10.74
CA LYS A 27 -14.02 -0.32 9.35
C LYS A 27 -13.44 1.05 9.04
N ARG A 28 -14.12 2.13 9.43
CA ARG A 28 -13.62 3.49 9.20
C ARG A 28 -12.25 3.67 9.82
N SER A 29 -12.06 3.22 11.07
CA SER A 29 -10.79 3.42 11.77
C SER A 29 -9.63 2.66 11.14
N LEU A 30 -9.90 1.51 10.49
CA LEU A 30 -8.88 0.80 9.72
C LEU A 30 -8.42 1.59 8.50
N PHE A 31 -9.24 2.45 7.88
CA PHE A 31 -8.83 3.22 6.69
C PHE A 31 -8.49 4.69 6.97
N ARG A 32 -8.26 5.05 8.25
CA ARG A 32 -7.80 6.39 8.63
C ARG A 32 -6.29 6.34 8.92
N CYS A 33 -5.51 7.05 8.12
CA CYS A 33 -4.05 7.14 8.25
C CYS A 33 -3.63 7.69 9.62
N ASP A 34 -4.34 8.70 10.12
CA ASP A 34 -3.98 9.43 11.34
C ASP A 34 -4.35 8.77 12.69
N GLU A 35 -5.07 7.64 12.71
CA GLU A 35 -5.68 7.13 13.96
C GLU A 35 -5.11 5.78 14.46
N ILE A 36 -4.60 4.91 13.59
CA ILE A 36 -4.32 3.50 13.94
C ILE A 36 -2.95 2.99 13.45
N ASN A 37 -2.09 3.81 12.83
CA ASN A 37 -0.91 3.33 12.10
C ASN A 37 -1.35 2.24 11.11
N SER A 38 -2.36 2.56 10.31
CA SER A 38 -2.99 1.59 9.43
C SER A 38 -2.10 1.29 8.23
N GLY A 39 -1.83 0.01 7.95
CA GLY A 39 -1.14 -0.43 6.72
C GLY A 39 -1.95 -0.31 5.43
N PHE A 40 -2.78 0.72 5.32
CA PHE A 40 -3.56 1.03 4.12
C PHE A 40 -3.32 2.45 3.63
N CYS A 41 -2.27 3.13 4.09
CA CYS A 41 -1.96 4.50 3.71
C CYS A 41 -0.61 4.55 2.99
N THR A 42 -0.27 5.68 2.38
CA THR A 42 1.04 5.89 1.75
C THR A 42 2.02 6.45 2.79
N GLU A 43 3.27 5.98 2.81
CA GLU A 43 4.26 6.53 3.76
C GLU A 43 4.59 8.01 3.48
N VAL A 44 4.60 8.81 4.55
CA VAL A 44 4.91 10.25 4.50
C VAL A 44 6.30 10.51 5.05
N ASN A 45 7.06 11.33 4.35
CA ASN A 45 8.46 11.68 4.64
C ASN A 45 8.78 12.27 6.04
N HIS A 46 7.77 12.53 6.87
CA HIS A 46 7.85 13.23 8.17
C HIS A 46 6.83 12.67 9.18
N SER A 47 6.59 11.37 9.15
CA SER A 47 5.62 10.63 9.99
C SER A 47 5.77 10.84 11.51
N THR A 48 6.95 11.20 12.02
CA THR A 48 7.18 11.43 13.47
C THR A 48 6.86 12.84 13.98
N GLU A 49 6.70 13.84 13.10
CA GLU A 49 6.37 15.23 13.49
C GLU A 49 4.84 15.49 13.48
N TYR A 50 4.06 14.56 12.93
CA TYR A 50 2.63 14.71 12.73
C TYR A 50 1.82 14.20 13.92
N PHE A 51 1.29 15.12 14.73
CA PHE A 51 0.53 14.85 15.97
C PHE A 51 1.18 13.86 16.98
N GLY A 52 2.44 13.46 16.76
CA GLY A 52 3.14 12.45 17.55
C GLY A 52 2.72 11.00 17.25
N HIS A 53 2.15 10.71 16.08
CA HIS A 53 1.71 9.38 15.65
C HIS A 53 2.23 9.08 14.24
N TYR A 54 2.92 7.94 14.09
CA TYR A 54 3.59 7.46 12.88
C TYR A 54 2.65 6.61 12.02
N SER A 55 2.46 6.90 10.72
CA SER A 55 1.78 5.96 9.81
C SER A 55 2.72 4.80 9.52
N GLY A 56 2.32 3.57 9.83
CA GLY A 56 3.16 2.39 10.10
C GLY A 56 3.76 1.64 8.90
N HIS A 57 4.26 2.26 7.83
CA HIS A 57 4.46 1.51 6.59
C HIS A 57 5.89 1.01 6.41
N ASP A 58 6.02 -0.29 6.15
CA ASP A 58 7.28 -0.93 5.76
C ASP A 58 7.07 -1.53 4.37
N GLU A 59 7.72 -0.94 3.38
CA GLU A 59 7.32 -1.05 1.98
C GLU A 59 8.49 -1.51 1.08
N PRO A 60 8.87 -2.81 1.11
CA PRO A 60 9.79 -3.38 0.13
C PRO A 60 9.26 -3.20 -1.30
N SER A 61 10.01 -2.44 -2.10
CA SER A 61 9.55 -1.88 -3.37
C SER A 61 10.46 -2.23 -4.55
N LEU A 62 9.83 -2.45 -5.71
CA LEU A 62 10.47 -2.65 -7.00
C LEU A 62 9.99 -1.58 -8.00
N ILE A 63 10.91 -0.69 -8.37
CA ILE A 63 10.64 0.50 -9.19
C ILE A 63 11.03 0.24 -10.64
N PHE A 64 10.28 0.80 -11.60
CA PHE A 64 10.52 0.61 -13.02
C PHE A 64 10.86 1.93 -13.75
N TYR A 65 11.97 1.94 -14.50
CA TYR A 65 12.46 3.14 -15.19
C TYR A 65 12.58 2.99 -16.71
N SER A 66 12.11 4.00 -17.42
CA SER A 66 12.25 4.22 -18.86
C SER A 66 12.05 5.70 -19.19
N ASN A 67 12.94 6.26 -20.03
CA ASN A 67 12.81 7.64 -20.52
C ASN A 67 11.96 7.74 -21.80
N ARG A 68 11.25 6.66 -22.17
CA ARG A 68 10.36 6.64 -23.34
C ARG A 68 8.97 7.10 -22.91
N LYS A 69 8.45 8.12 -23.57
CA LYS A 69 7.11 8.65 -23.28
C LYS A 69 6.05 7.56 -23.35
N GLY A 70 5.18 7.51 -22.36
CA GLY A 70 4.23 6.44 -22.15
C GLY A 70 4.57 5.56 -20.94
N SER A 71 5.83 5.55 -20.51
CA SER A 71 6.24 4.72 -19.36
C SER A 71 5.87 5.30 -18.01
N GLY A 72 5.47 6.58 -17.94
CA GLY A 72 5.05 7.24 -16.69
C GLY A 72 3.56 7.19 -16.39
N ASN A 73 2.75 6.72 -17.35
CA ASN A 73 1.30 6.89 -17.35
C ASN A 73 0.50 5.72 -17.95
N ASN A 74 1.19 4.66 -18.33
CA ASN A 74 0.60 3.44 -18.87
C ASN A 74 1.42 2.24 -18.41
N SER A 75 0.76 1.25 -17.84
CA SER A 75 1.41 0.03 -17.38
C SER A 75 0.48 -1.18 -17.50
N VAL A 76 1.03 -2.27 -18.02
CA VAL A 76 0.36 -3.56 -18.16
C VAL A 76 1.20 -4.63 -17.49
N TYR A 77 0.64 -5.27 -16.47
CA TYR A 77 1.27 -6.33 -15.69
C TYR A 77 0.54 -7.65 -15.93
N HIS A 78 1.29 -8.75 -15.92
CA HIS A 78 0.72 -10.06 -15.62
C HIS A 78 1.00 -10.36 -14.16
N VAL A 79 -0.03 -10.73 -13.40
CA VAL A 79 0.06 -11.00 -11.96
C VAL A 79 -0.52 -12.38 -11.66
N THR A 80 0.19 -13.20 -10.89
CA THR A 80 -0.37 -14.38 -10.23
C THR A 80 -0.70 -14.04 -8.80
N ILE A 81 -1.98 -14.15 -8.43
CA ILE A 81 -2.41 -13.97 -7.05
C ILE A 81 -1.84 -15.11 -6.19
N PRO A 82 -1.18 -14.81 -5.06
CA PRO A 82 -0.61 -15.86 -4.22
C PRO A 82 -1.70 -16.71 -3.56
N THR A 83 -1.34 -17.96 -3.26
CA THR A 83 -2.17 -18.91 -2.51
C THR A 83 -1.73 -19.00 -1.07
N ASP A 84 -2.67 -19.16 -0.15
CA ASP A 84 -2.36 -19.61 1.22
C ASP A 84 -1.89 -21.08 1.23
N PRO A 85 -1.07 -21.50 2.21
CA PRO A 85 -0.69 -22.89 2.38
C PRO A 85 -1.89 -23.76 2.78
N PRO A 86 -1.81 -25.08 2.56
CA PRO A 86 -2.88 -26.01 2.96
C PRO A 86 -3.02 -26.16 4.48
N THR A 87 -1.98 -25.82 5.26
CA THR A 87 -2.00 -25.91 6.72
C THR A 87 -2.54 -24.62 7.33
N PRO A 88 -3.65 -24.65 8.09
CA PRO A 88 -4.19 -23.45 8.71
C PRO A 88 -3.24 -22.82 9.75
N PRO A 89 -3.39 -21.52 10.02
CA PRO A 89 -2.69 -20.85 11.10
C PRO A 89 -3.08 -21.40 12.48
N GLN A 90 -2.14 -21.34 13.42
CA GLN A 90 -2.36 -21.71 14.81
C GLN A 90 -1.77 -20.64 15.72
N GLN A 91 -2.47 -20.35 16.83
CA GLN A 91 -2.08 -19.34 17.80
C GLN A 91 -0.70 -19.59 18.43
N ASP A 92 -0.28 -20.86 18.52
CA ASP A 92 1.05 -21.24 19.03
C ASP A 92 2.18 -21.12 17.99
N GLY A 93 1.89 -20.54 16.82
CA GLY A 93 2.83 -20.31 15.72
C GLY A 93 3.34 -21.57 15.01
N THR A 94 2.83 -22.77 15.35
CA THR A 94 3.23 -24.05 14.73
C THR A 94 2.45 -24.36 13.45
N GLY A 95 1.38 -23.62 13.18
CA GLY A 95 0.58 -23.72 11.96
C GLY A 95 1.23 -23.08 10.74
N GLY A 96 0.46 -23.04 9.65
CA GLY A 96 0.87 -22.31 8.45
C GLY A 96 0.68 -20.79 8.59
N THR A 97 1.41 -20.04 7.79
CA THR A 97 1.28 -18.59 7.65
C THR A 97 0.47 -18.29 6.39
N PHE A 98 -0.58 -17.49 6.53
CA PHE A 98 -1.43 -17.05 5.43
C PHE A 98 -1.00 -15.64 5.00
N ASN A 99 -1.37 -15.24 3.79
CA ASN A 99 -0.93 -13.97 3.18
C ASN A 99 -1.24 -12.75 4.07
N PHE A 100 -2.43 -12.68 4.68
CA PHE A 100 -2.79 -11.56 5.57
C PHE A 100 -1.91 -11.42 6.83
N GLN A 101 -1.11 -12.45 7.16
CA GLN A 101 -0.14 -12.39 8.27
C GLN A 101 1.22 -11.87 7.82
N LEU A 102 1.44 -11.69 6.52
CA LEU A 102 2.66 -11.12 5.96
C LEU A 102 2.44 -9.69 5.48
N HIS A 103 1.26 -9.41 4.91
CA HIS A 103 0.91 -8.12 4.33
C HIS A 103 -0.60 -7.84 4.43
N PRO A 104 -1.02 -6.61 4.76
CA PRO A 104 -2.40 -6.18 4.58
C PRO A 104 -2.74 -5.94 3.10
N ALA A 105 -1.77 -5.54 2.28
CA ALA A 105 -1.90 -5.41 0.83
C ALA A 105 -0.53 -5.39 0.12
N PHE A 106 -0.53 -5.78 -1.16
CA PHE A 106 0.48 -5.32 -2.12
C PHE A 106 -0.15 -4.41 -3.15
N TRP A 107 0.61 -3.53 -3.81
CA TRP A 107 0.07 -2.64 -4.83
C TRP A 107 0.96 -2.43 -6.05
N LEU A 108 0.30 -1.90 -7.08
CA LEU A 108 0.92 -1.31 -8.26
C LEU A 108 0.74 0.21 -8.19
N GLY A 109 1.84 0.94 -8.28
CA GLY A 109 1.94 2.36 -8.01
C GLY A 109 1.94 3.27 -9.25
N MET A 110 1.42 4.49 -9.11
CA MET A 110 1.54 5.56 -10.11
C MET A 110 1.35 6.96 -9.49
N ALA A 111 2.22 7.91 -9.81
CA ALA A 111 2.07 9.32 -9.43
C ALA A 111 1.01 10.02 -10.28
N LEU A 112 0.08 10.72 -9.63
CA LEU A 112 -1.05 11.42 -10.24
C LEU A 112 -1.00 12.93 -9.96
N CYS A 113 -1.64 13.71 -10.81
CA CYS A 113 -1.92 15.12 -10.53
C CYS A 113 -2.94 15.28 -9.39
N ASP A 114 -2.65 16.13 -8.42
CA ASP A 114 -3.65 16.68 -7.49
C ASP A 114 -3.32 18.13 -7.14
N SER A 115 -4.07 19.07 -7.72
CA SER A 115 -3.89 20.51 -7.54
C SER A 115 -4.24 21.06 -6.16
N GLN A 116 -4.71 20.24 -5.22
CA GLN A 116 -4.96 20.58 -3.82
C GLN A 116 -4.06 19.80 -2.84
N SER A 117 -3.09 19.07 -3.36
CA SER A 117 -2.11 18.30 -2.59
C SER A 117 -0.75 19.01 -2.49
N SER A 118 0.07 18.57 -1.55
CA SER A 118 1.43 19.06 -1.33
C SER A 118 2.24 19.01 -2.64
N PRO A 119 3.02 20.08 -2.95
CA PRO A 119 3.34 21.17 -2.04
C PRO A 119 2.38 22.36 -2.04
N ASN A 120 1.22 22.25 -2.71
CA ASN A 120 0.22 23.32 -2.82
C ASN A 120 0.80 24.70 -3.25
N PHE A 121 1.86 24.68 -4.08
CA PHE A 121 2.48 25.87 -4.63
C PHE A 121 1.67 26.47 -5.79
N THR A 122 1.16 25.60 -6.66
CA THR A 122 0.36 25.95 -7.84
C THR A 122 -0.86 25.04 -7.93
N THR A 123 -1.95 25.55 -8.50
CA THR A 123 -3.14 24.77 -8.81
C THR A 123 -3.12 24.18 -10.23
N VAL A 124 -1.97 24.28 -10.92
CA VAL A 124 -1.79 23.78 -12.28
C VAL A 124 -0.90 22.55 -12.25
N CYS A 125 -1.47 21.41 -12.61
CA CYS A 125 -0.76 20.19 -12.97
C CYS A 125 -1.24 19.76 -14.35
N ASN A 126 -0.32 19.66 -15.31
CA ASN A 126 -0.66 19.19 -16.65
C ASN A 126 -0.48 17.67 -16.66
N PRO A 127 -1.49 16.86 -16.99
CA PRO A 127 -1.30 15.41 -16.98
C PRO A 127 -0.31 14.95 -18.04
N ASP A 128 0.27 13.76 -17.84
CA ASP A 128 1.10 13.05 -18.78
C ASP A 128 2.29 13.85 -19.32
N THR A 129 2.97 14.64 -18.48
CA THR A 129 4.12 15.45 -18.93
C THR A 129 5.22 15.59 -17.89
N ASP A 130 6.44 15.45 -18.37
CA ASP A 130 7.66 15.66 -17.59
C ASP A 130 7.92 17.16 -17.32
N ALA A 131 7.07 18.06 -17.84
CA ALA A 131 7.08 19.47 -17.45
C ALA A 131 6.67 19.68 -15.97
N ASN A 132 6.14 18.65 -15.32
CA ASN A 132 5.85 18.66 -13.88
C ASN A 132 7.06 18.24 -13.02
N ILE A 133 8.22 17.91 -13.61
CA ILE A 133 9.41 17.54 -12.85
C ILE A 133 10.03 18.80 -12.24
N PHE A 134 9.96 18.88 -10.92
CA PHE A 134 10.60 19.89 -10.07
C PHE A 134 11.27 19.16 -8.91
N ASP A 135 12.52 18.75 -9.07
CA ASP A 135 13.27 17.94 -8.10
C ASP A 135 14.60 18.60 -7.69
N ASN A 136 14.82 19.84 -8.12
CA ASN A 136 16.04 20.59 -7.80
C ASN A 136 15.99 21.09 -6.35
N PRO A 137 17.01 20.84 -5.51
CA PRO A 137 17.05 21.33 -4.14
C PRO A 137 17.36 22.84 -4.02
N ASP A 138 17.90 23.49 -5.06
CA ASP A 138 18.21 24.92 -5.00
C ASP A 138 16.94 25.76 -5.14
N ALA A 139 16.58 26.48 -4.08
CA ALA A 139 15.42 27.40 -4.04
C ALA A 139 15.46 28.53 -5.08
N ASN A 140 16.59 28.76 -5.74
CA ASN A 140 16.72 29.77 -6.81
C ASN A 140 16.60 29.16 -8.21
N ALA A 141 16.54 27.84 -8.33
CA ALA A 141 16.39 27.16 -9.60
C ALA A 141 14.94 27.26 -10.12
N PRO A 142 14.75 27.33 -11.45
CA PRO A 142 13.40 27.37 -12.02
C PRO A 142 12.60 26.09 -11.75
N ASP A 143 13.28 24.96 -11.56
CA ASP A 143 12.77 23.62 -11.28
C ASP A 143 12.92 23.22 -9.79
N PHE A 144 12.97 24.21 -8.90
CA PHE A 144 13.02 23.99 -7.44
C PHE A 144 11.87 23.12 -6.96
N ILE A 145 12.14 22.11 -6.13
CA ILE A 145 11.15 21.19 -5.59
C ILE A 145 9.99 21.86 -4.85
N GLY A 146 10.22 23.00 -4.19
CA GLY A 146 9.14 23.79 -3.58
C GLY A 146 8.13 24.36 -4.58
N HIS A 147 8.43 24.34 -5.87
CA HIS A 147 7.53 24.78 -6.95
C HIS A 147 6.82 23.62 -7.67
N HIS A 148 7.01 22.38 -7.21
CA HIS A 148 6.39 21.20 -7.78
C HIS A 148 4.85 21.35 -7.80
N PRO A 149 4.15 20.95 -8.88
CA PRO A 149 2.69 20.85 -8.88
C PRO A 149 2.19 19.91 -7.77
N GLY A 150 1.01 20.15 -7.22
CA GLY A 150 0.47 19.22 -6.23
C GLY A 150 0.33 17.80 -6.79
N ALA A 151 0.72 16.81 -6.00
CA ALA A 151 0.81 15.41 -6.41
C ALA A 151 -0.04 14.49 -5.53
N ALA A 152 -0.64 13.48 -6.13
CA ALA A 152 -1.25 12.35 -5.46
C ALA A 152 -0.50 11.06 -5.82
N PHE A 153 -0.69 9.99 -5.04
CA PHE A 153 -0.16 8.67 -5.37
C PHE A 153 -1.28 7.65 -5.45
N LEU A 154 -1.33 6.88 -6.54
CA LEU A 154 -2.20 5.71 -6.65
C LEU A 154 -1.45 4.52 -6.05
N GLU A 155 -2.12 3.83 -5.15
CA GLU A 155 -1.86 2.44 -4.81
C GLU A 155 -3.04 1.60 -5.30
N LEU A 156 -2.81 0.80 -6.34
CA LEU A 156 -3.78 -0.23 -6.73
C LEU A 156 -3.61 -1.42 -5.78
N GLN A 157 -4.18 -1.31 -4.59
CA GLN A 157 -4.01 -2.26 -3.49
C GLN A 157 -4.79 -3.57 -3.73
N PHE A 158 -4.11 -4.70 -3.59
CA PHE A 158 -4.64 -6.06 -3.61
C PHE A 158 -4.63 -6.63 -2.20
N TYR A 159 -5.80 -6.98 -1.68
CA TYR A 159 -5.97 -7.41 -0.30
C TYR A 159 -6.12 -8.94 -0.19
N PRO A 160 -5.34 -9.61 0.67
CA PRO A 160 -5.48 -11.03 0.90
C PRO A 160 -6.78 -11.36 1.65
N PRO A 161 -7.31 -12.58 1.48
CA PRO A 161 -8.45 -13.03 2.25
C PRO A 161 -8.08 -13.39 3.70
N GLY A 162 -9.10 -13.46 4.55
CA GLY A 162 -9.03 -14.10 5.86
C GLY A 162 -8.55 -13.23 7.03
N GLY A 163 -7.98 -12.04 6.75
CA GLY A 163 -7.54 -11.07 7.76
C GLY A 163 -8.54 -9.93 8.00
N LEU A 164 -8.40 -9.24 9.14
CA LEU A 164 -9.23 -8.08 9.49
C LEU A 164 -8.76 -6.79 8.81
N ASN A 165 -7.46 -6.55 8.81
CA ASN A 165 -6.75 -5.49 8.08
C ASN A 165 -6.58 -5.85 6.60
N THR A 166 -7.67 -6.28 5.96
CA THR A 166 -7.72 -6.55 4.51
C THR A 166 -9.08 -6.09 3.97
N CYS A 167 -9.54 -6.61 2.83
CA CYS A 167 -10.94 -6.43 2.43
C CYS A 167 -11.95 -7.24 3.27
N SER A 168 -11.48 -8.00 4.28
CA SER A 168 -12.30 -8.80 5.19
C SER A 168 -13.18 -9.85 4.49
N ASP A 169 -12.78 -10.31 3.30
CA ASP A 169 -13.40 -11.49 2.67
C ASP A 169 -12.74 -12.77 3.20
N PRO A 170 -13.49 -13.79 3.62
CA PRO A 170 -12.91 -15.03 4.16
C PRO A 170 -12.07 -15.86 3.18
N THR A 171 -12.26 -15.72 1.86
CA THR A 171 -11.75 -16.69 0.87
C THR A 171 -11.22 -16.09 -0.43
N ARG A 172 -11.56 -14.84 -0.75
CA ARG A 172 -11.21 -14.21 -2.02
C ARG A 172 -10.44 -12.93 -1.83
N TRP A 173 -9.53 -12.69 -2.74
CA TRP A 173 -8.82 -11.43 -2.86
C TRP A 173 -9.75 -10.34 -3.37
N CYS A 174 -9.51 -9.12 -2.92
CA CYS A 174 -10.15 -7.92 -3.44
C CYS A 174 -9.08 -6.95 -3.93
N VAL A 175 -9.51 -5.94 -4.70
CA VAL A 175 -8.60 -4.92 -5.22
C VAL A 175 -9.31 -3.57 -5.27
N ALA A 176 -8.63 -2.52 -4.85
CA ALA A 176 -9.16 -1.16 -4.80
C ALA A 176 -8.20 -0.15 -5.44
N MET A 177 -8.77 0.90 -6.02
CA MET A 177 -8.03 2.14 -6.24
C MET A 177 -8.01 2.91 -4.92
N ALA A 178 -6.83 3.04 -4.32
CA ALA A 178 -6.57 3.94 -3.21
C ALA A 178 -5.67 5.08 -3.72
N ILE A 179 -6.16 6.32 -3.67
CA ILE A 179 -5.42 7.51 -4.14
C ILE A 179 -5.20 8.44 -2.96
N PHE A 180 -3.94 8.64 -2.61
CA PHE A 180 -3.50 9.42 -1.47
C PHE A 180 -3.03 10.81 -1.89
N SER A 181 -3.28 11.78 -1.02
CA SER A 181 -2.92 13.19 -1.23
C SER A 181 -2.62 13.82 0.12
N PHE A 182 -1.86 14.90 0.14
CA PHE A 182 -1.34 15.47 1.37
C PHE A 182 -1.68 16.95 1.53
N GLY A 183 -2.44 17.27 2.57
CA GLY A 183 -3.05 18.58 2.81
C GLY A 183 -2.10 19.61 3.44
N ILE A 184 -0.94 19.84 2.82
CA ILE A 184 0.06 20.82 3.25
C ILE A 184 0.44 21.79 2.12
N ARG A 185 0.67 23.05 2.49
CA ARG A 185 1.41 24.03 1.69
C ARG A 185 2.77 24.28 2.33
N ASP A 186 3.77 23.57 1.82
CA ASP A 186 5.08 23.37 2.43
C ASP A 186 5.84 24.68 2.62
N LEU A 187 5.96 25.50 1.57
CA LEU A 187 6.70 26.76 1.63
C LEU A 187 6.11 27.78 2.62
N ALA A 188 4.82 27.67 2.92
CA ALA A 188 4.13 28.53 3.88
C ALA A 188 4.06 27.92 5.29
N ASN A 189 4.56 26.69 5.48
CA ASN A 189 4.34 25.87 6.67
C ASN A 189 2.87 25.86 7.12
N GLN A 190 1.96 25.67 6.16
CA GLN A 190 0.53 25.81 6.39
C GLN A 190 -0.17 24.48 6.13
N VAL A 191 -0.89 23.98 7.13
CA VAL A 191 -1.77 22.81 7.02
C VAL A 191 -3.18 23.24 6.60
N ASN A 192 -3.98 22.28 6.09
CA ASN A 192 -5.39 22.53 5.75
C ASN A 192 -6.23 22.90 6.99
N ASN A 193 -7.50 23.30 6.85
CA ASN A 193 -8.36 23.65 7.98
C ASN A 193 -8.58 22.50 8.97
N LEU A 194 -8.90 22.86 10.21
CA LEU A 194 -9.06 21.90 11.30
C LEU A 194 -10.24 20.94 11.09
N ASP A 195 -11.28 21.34 10.36
CA ASP A 195 -12.41 20.45 10.06
C ASP A 195 -11.99 19.33 9.09
N CYS A 196 -11.15 19.61 8.09
CA CYS A 196 -10.58 18.59 7.20
C CYS A 196 -9.65 17.65 7.96
N GLN A 197 -8.71 18.18 8.74
CA GLN A 197 -7.81 17.38 9.57
C GLN A 197 -8.60 16.39 10.45
N ARG A 198 -9.68 16.85 11.09
CA ARG A 198 -10.50 15.99 11.95
C ARG A 198 -11.28 14.93 11.19
N LYS A 199 -11.77 15.22 10.00
CA LYS A 199 -12.65 14.32 9.24
C LYS A 199 -11.89 13.32 8.38
N VAL A 200 -10.83 13.78 7.72
CA VAL A 200 -10.12 13.03 6.68
C VAL A 200 -8.62 12.95 6.89
N GLY A 201 -8.07 13.68 7.86
CA GLY A 201 -6.64 13.75 8.12
C GLY A 201 -5.90 14.76 7.25
N LEU A 202 -4.56 14.80 7.38
CA LEU A 202 -3.70 15.50 6.42
C LEU A 202 -3.40 14.63 5.22
N GLU A 203 -3.15 13.34 5.44
CA GLU A 203 -3.10 12.35 4.37
C GLU A 203 -4.53 11.89 4.07
N THR A 204 -5.01 12.21 2.88
CA THR A 204 -6.41 12.01 2.49
C THR A 204 -6.54 10.89 1.48
N LEU A 205 -7.52 10.01 1.67
CA LEU A 205 -7.73 8.81 0.85
C LEU A 205 -9.01 8.90 0.00
N ASN A 206 -8.85 8.91 -1.33
CA ASN A 206 -9.91 8.52 -2.25
C ASN A 206 -9.89 6.99 -2.41
N PHE A 207 -11.02 6.32 -2.16
CA PHE A 207 -11.09 4.87 -2.14
C PHE A 207 -12.27 4.31 -2.92
N ALA A 208 -12.00 3.33 -3.79
CA ALA A 208 -13.05 2.49 -4.37
C ALA A 208 -12.53 1.09 -4.72
N PHE A 209 -13.21 0.06 -4.23
CA PHE A 209 -13.04 -1.29 -4.75
C PHE A 209 -13.39 -1.35 -6.24
N LEU A 210 -12.60 -2.10 -7.02
CA LEU A 210 -12.98 -2.39 -8.40
C LEU A 210 -14.28 -3.17 -8.42
N THR A 211 -15.11 -2.86 -9.41
CA THR A 211 -16.39 -3.54 -9.61
C THR A 211 -16.46 -4.18 -10.98
N VAL A 212 -17.35 -5.15 -11.11
CA VAL A 212 -17.56 -5.88 -12.37
C VAL A 212 -18.09 -5.00 -13.50
N ASP A 213 -18.70 -3.84 -13.18
CA ASP A 213 -19.25 -2.89 -14.15
C ASP A 213 -18.52 -1.54 -14.21
N GLY A 214 -17.44 -1.37 -13.43
CA GLY A 214 -16.64 -0.15 -13.43
C GLY A 214 -17.24 1.02 -12.67
N LYS A 215 -18.35 0.81 -11.94
CA LYS A 215 -19.01 1.84 -11.15
C LYS A 215 -18.66 1.71 -9.68
N ALA A 216 -18.31 2.83 -9.04
CA ALA A 216 -18.10 2.86 -7.60
C ALA A 216 -19.39 2.51 -6.85
N GLN A 217 -19.23 1.86 -5.70
CA GLN A 217 -20.35 1.33 -4.90
C GLN A 217 -21.03 2.44 -4.09
N SER A 218 -20.25 3.45 -3.73
CA SER A 218 -20.62 4.76 -3.23
C SER A 218 -19.57 5.77 -3.76
N ASP A 219 -19.74 7.06 -3.50
CA ASP A 219 -18.77 8.06 -3.95
C ASP A 219 -17.36 7.77 -3.37
N ALA A 220 -16.34 7.81 -4.21
CA ALA A 220 -14.98 7.44 -3.80
C ALA A 220 -14.27 8.48 -2.89
N ASN A 221 -14.81 9.70 -2.79
CA ASN A 221 -14.13 10.81 -2.12
C ASN A 221 -13.94 10.64 -0.60
N PRO A 222 -12.94 11.33 -0.01
CA PRO A 222 -12.60 11.20 1.41
C PRO A 222 -13.71 11.66 2.38
N LEU A 223 -14.61 12.54 1.95
CA LEU A 223 -15.70 13.07 2.79
C LEU A 223 -16.99 12.23 2.72
N ASN A 224 -16.98 11.10 2.02
CA ASN A 224 -18.16 10.26 1.89
C ASN A 224 -18.64 9.74 3.27
N PRO A 225 -19.89 10.03 3.68
CA PRO A 225 -20.43 9.47 4.92
C PRO A 225 -20.80 7.97 4.80
N ASP A 226 -20.97 7.43 3.59
CA ASP A 226 -21.32 6.02 3.34
C ASP A 226 -20.09 5.09 3.34
N ILE A 227 -19.56 4.87 4.54
CA ILE A 227 -18.43 3.95 4.81
C ILE A 227 -18.78 2.51 4.46
N PHE A 228 -20.04 2.11 4.64
CA PHE A 228 -20.46 0.75 4.33
C PHE A 228 -20.42 0.49 2.82
N GLY A 229 -20.83 1.45 2.00
CA GLY A 229 -20.66 1.39 0.55
C GLY A 229 -19.20 1.47 0.12
N GLN A 230 -18.43 2.38 0.71
CA GLN A 230 -17.06 2.70 0.27
C GLN A 230 -16.08 1.56 0.56
N PHE A 231 -16.13 1.00 1.78
CA PHE A 231 -15.25 -0.06 2.27
C PHE A 231 -15.96 -1.42 2.41
N GLY A 232 -17.06 -1.60 1.69
CA GLY A 232 -17.83 -2.83 1.68
C GLY A 232 -17.46 -3.72 0.51
N VAL A 233 -17.30 -5.01 0.78
CA VAL A 233 -17.24 -6.05 -0.26
C VAL A 233 -18.65 -6.59 -0.46
N PHE A 234 -19.14 -6.55 -1.69
CA PHE A 234 -20.48 -6.98 -2.07
C PHE A 234 -20.39 -8.05 -3.16
N PRO A 235 -20.54 -9.33 -2.81
CA PRO A 235 -20.43 -10.43 -3.76
C PRO A 235 -21.29 -10.23 -5.01
N GLY A 236 -20.68 -10.39 -6.19
CA GLY A 236 -21.32 -10.19 -7.49
C GLY A 236 -21.38 -8.72 -7.97
N LYS A 237 -20.93 -7.76 -7.15
CA LYS A 237 -20.71 -6.36 -7.56
C LYS A 237 -19.24 -5.99 -7.47
N THR A 238 -18.65 -6.19 -6.29
CA THR A 238 -17.21 -6.07 -6.07
C THR A 238 -16.50 -7.15 -6.90
N PHE A 239 -15.47 -6.75 -7.65
CA PHE A 239 -14.63 -7.69 -8.36
C PHE A 239 -13.73 -8.41 -7.35
N GLN A 240 -13.78 -9.74 -7.37
CA GLN A 240 -13.05 -10.60 -6.44
C GLN A 240 -12.32 -11.69 -7.21
N MET A 241 -11.14 -12.07 -6.72
CA MET A 241 -10.25 -13.05 -7.37
C MET A 241 -10.03 -14.22 -6.42
N ASN A 242 -9.86 -15.42 -6.95
CA ASN A 242 -9.48 -16.58 -6.16
C ASN A 242 -7.96 -16.61 -5.97
N PRO A 243 -7.47 -17.17 -4.86
CA PRO A 243 -6.06 -17.46 -4.70
C PRO A 243 -5.53 -18.32 -5.87
N GLY A 244 -4.41 -17.92 -6.48
CA GLY A 244 -3.81 -18.60 -7.64
C GLY A 244 -4.29 -18.12 -9.02
N ASP A 245 -5.25 -17.19 -9.09
CA ASP A 245 -5.72 -16.65 -10.37
C ASP A 245 -4.62 -15.88 -11.12
N GLN A 246 -4.67 -15.95 -12.45
CA GLN A 246 -3.74 -15.28 -13.37
C GLN A 246 -4.42 -14.05 -13.97
N LEU A 247 -3.82 -12.88 -13.78
CA LEU A 247 -4.44 -11.61 -14.10
C LEU A 247 -3.64 -10.85 -15.15
N ILE A 248 -4.33 -10.14 -16.02
CA ILE A 248 -3.78 -8.99 -16.74
C ILE A 248 -4.30 -7.73 -16.06
N VAL A 249 -3.40 -6.90 -15.54
CA VAL A 249 -3.72 -5.64 -14.88
C VAL A 249 -3.23 -4.51 -15.77
N ALA A 250 -4.15 -3.67 -16.25
CA ALA A 250 -3.86 -2.55 -17.14
C ALA A 250 -4.27 -1.23 -16.48
N LEU A 251 -3.30 -0.33 -16.32
CA LEU A 251 -3.46 1.05 -15.87
C LEU A 251 -3.20 1.96 -17.06
N ARG A 252 -4.16 2.81 -17.41
CA ARG A 252 -4.00 3.75 -18.52
C ARG A 252 -4.81 5.01 -18.32
N ASP A 253 -4.27 6.13 -18.75
CA ASP A 253 -5.04 7.37 -18.75
C ASP A 253 -6.20 7.32 -19.75
N THR A 254 -7.27 8.06 -19.45
CA THR A 254 -8.41 8.27 -20.34
C THR A 254 -8.92 9.69 -20.19
N PRO A 255 -9.74 10.22 -21.12
CA PRO A 255 -10.32 11.55 -20.97
C PRO A 255 -11.14 11.77 -19.69
N ASP A 256 -11.64 10.69 -19.06
CA ASP A 256 -12.44 10.75 -17.84
C ASP A 256 -11.61 10.56 -16.55
N GLY A 257 -10.30 10.31 -16.67
CA GLY A 257 -9.37 9.99 -15.58
C GLY A 257 -8.63 8.66 -15.79
N LEU A 258 -7.69 8.35 -14.90
CA LEU A 258 -6.94 7.11 -14.90
C LEU A 258 -7.90 5.93 -14.75
N ARG A 259 -7.76 4.95 -15.64
CA ARG A 259 -8.56 3.72 -15.63
C ARG A 259 -7.70 2.51 -15.32
N VAL A 260 -8.16 1.72 -14.36
CA VAL A 260 -7.70 0.36 -14.13
C VAL A 260 -8.69 -0.62 -14.74
N LYS A 261 -8.17 -1.61 -15.45
CA LYS A 261 -8.91 -2.79 -15.89
C LYS A 261 -8.13 -4.03 -15.51
N ILE A 262 -8.81 -5.01 -14.91
CA ILE A 262 -8.24 -6.31 -14.60
C ILE A 262 -9.04 -7.37 -15.35
N ASP A 263 -8.36 -8.16 -16.16
CA ASP A 263 -8.90 -9.36 -16.78
C ASP A 263 -8.34 -10.59 -16.03
N ASP A 264 -9.23 -11.34 -15.37
CA ASP A 264 -8.89 -12.61 -14.74
C ASP A 264 -8.95 -13.72 -15.80
N LEU A 265 -7.77 -14.19 -16.19
CA LEU A 265 -7.61 -15.19 -17.24
C LEU A 265 -8.04 -16.58 -16.79
N THR A 266 -7.98 -16.86 -15.48
CA THR A 266 -8.34 -18.16 -14.88
C THR A 266 -9.86 -18.25 -14.76
N ALA A 267 -10.49 -17.29 -14.07
CA ALA A 267 -11.93 -17.29 -13.84
C ALA A 267 -12.75 -16.76 -15.03
N ARG A 268 -12.10 -16.14 -16.02
CA ARG A 268 -12.73 -15.50 -17.19
C ARG A 268 -13.71 -14.40 -16.81
N THR A 269 -13.35 -13.65 -15.78
CA THR A 269 -14.08 -12.47 -15.27
C THR A 269 -13.22 -11.21 -15.49
N HIS A 270 -13.80 -10.05 -15.25
CA HIS A 270 -13.05 -8.80 -15.26
C HIS A 270 -13.62 -7.82 -14.24
N GLY A 271 -12.78 -6.90 -13.80
CA GLY A 271 -13.13 -5.76 -12.97
C GLY A 271 -12.54 -4.50 -13.56
N SER A 272 -13.13 -3.35 -13.23
CA SER A 272 -12.52 -2.06 -13.57
C SER A 272 -12.91 -0.98 -12.57
N MET A 273 -12.16 0.12 -12.62
CA MET A 273 -12.50 1.38 -11.98
C MET A 273 -11.86 2.52 -12.77
N THR A 274 -12.48 3.69 -12.73
CA THR A 274 -11.90 4.91 -13.30
C THR A 274 -11.98 6.01 -12.25
N ALA A 275 -10.84 6.63 -11.96
CA ALA A 275 -10.68 7.71 -10.99
C ALA A 275 -11.31 9.01 -11.51
N SER A 276 -12.64 8.98 -11.65
CA SER A 276 -13.45 9.95 -12.39
C SER A 276 -14.49 10.61 -11.52
N ILE A 277 -14.96 11.78 -11.97
CA ILE A 277 -16.07 12.52 -11.35
C ILE A 277 -17.34 11.66 -11.23
N VAL A 278 -17.63 10.80 -12.23
CA VAL A 278 -18.84 9.96 -12.25
C VAL A 278 -18.79 8.86 -11.18
N ASN A 279 -17.60 8.38 -10.84
CA ASN A 279 -17.37 7.44 -9.74
C ASN A 279 -17.21 8.15 -8.38
N GLY A 280 -17.42 9.47 -8.32
CA GLY A 280 -17.42 10.24 -7.09
C GLY A 280 -16.02 10.52 -6.51
N PHE A 281 -14.96 10.40 -7.32
CA PHE A 281 -13.62 10.84 -6.96
C PHE A 281 -13.57 12.37 -6.87
N ALA A 282 -12.80 12.89 -5.91
CA ALA A 282 -12.69 14.32 -5.64
C ALA A 282 -11.39 14.68 -4.92
N GLN A 283 -10.94 15.92 -5.11
CA GLN A 283 -9.86 16.50 -4.30
C GLN A 283 -10.45 17.06 -3.01
N VAL A 284 -9.71 16.95 -1.90
CA VAL A 284 -10.03 17.72 -0.68
C VAL A 284 -9.56 19.15 -0.90
N ASP A 285 -10.45 20.13 -0.74
CA ASP A 285 -10.08 21.51 -0.98
C ASP A 285 -9.06 21.98 0.06
N PHE A 286 -7.93 22.52 -0.39
CA PHE A 286 -6.92 23.12 0.48
C PHE A 286 -7.31 24.55 0.83
N VAL A 287 -8.08 24.69 1.90
CA VAL A 287 -8.54 25.98 2.43
C VAL A 287 -8.20 26.04 3.91
N PRO A 288 -7.02 26.56 4.29
CA PRO A 288 -6.64 26.70 5.70
C PRO A 288 -7.54 27.65 6.48
N ASP A 289 -7.61 27.46 7.80
CA ASP A 289 -8.31 28.40 8.68
C ASP A 289 -7.61 29.78 8.69
N PRO A 290 -8.36 30.89 8.52
CA PRO A 290 -7.79 32.25 8.58
C PRO A 290 -7.18 32.58 9.95
N ASP A 291 -7.75 32.03 11.03
CA ASP A 291 -7.24 32.09 12.39
C ASP A 291 -7.28 30.69 13.01
N PRO A 292 -6.13 29.99 13.15
CA PRO A 292 -6.06 28.67 13.78
C PRO A 292 -6.58 28.64 15.22
N ALA A 293 -6.58 29.78 15.93
CA ALA A 293 -7.15 29.87 17.27
C ALA A 293 -8.68 30.00 17.27
N GLN A 294 -9.28 30.34 16.12
CA GLN A 294 -10.73 30.42 15.92
C GLN A 294 -11.14 29.76 14.58
N PRO A 295 -11.08 28.41 14.51
CA PRO A 295 -11.44 27.67 13.30
C PRO A 295 -12.84 28.00 12.82
N SER A 296 -13.00 28.26 11.53
CA SER A 296 -14.26 28.70 10.92
C SER A 296 -14.52 28.15 9.52
N VAL A 297 -13.51 27.54 8.89
CA VAL A 297 -13.67 26.89 7.59
C VAL A 297 -14.26 25.50 7.80
N THR A 298 -15.21 25.13 6.93
CA THR A 298 -15.77 23.77 6.88
C THR A 298 -15.08 23.00 5.76
N CYS A 299 -14.73 21.76 6.02
CA CYS A 299 -14.09 20.91 5.03
C CYS A 299 -15.02 20.66 3.84
N SER A 300 -14.45 20.75 2.64
CA SER A 300 -15.13 20.48 1.38
C SER A 300 -14.23 19.69 0.43
N VAL A 301 -14.88 19.12 -0.58
CA VAL A 301 -14.22 18.42 -1.68
C VAL A 301 -14.75 18.97 -3.01
N THR A 302 -13.88 19.03 -4.02
CA THR A 302 -14.24 19.38 -5.39
C THR A 302 -14.14 18.15 -6.28
N PRO A 303 -15.20 17.77 -7.02
CA PRO A 303 -15.14 16.62 -7.93
C PRO A 303 -13.98 16.72 -8.91
N TYR A 304 -13.23 15.64 -9.05
CA TYR A 304 -11.98 15.64 -9.80
C TYR A 304 -11.77 14.31 -10.53
N ALA A 305 -11.22 14.39 -11.74
CA ALA A 305 -10.72 13.23 -12.46
C ALA A 305 -9.20 13.20 -12.26
N PHE A 306 -8.70 12.14 -11.64
CA PHE A 306 -7.26 12.00 -11.41
C PHE A 306 -6.59 11.44 -12.66
N HIS A 307 -5.50 12.06 -13.08
CA HIS A 307 -4.73 11.67 -14.26
C HIS A 307 -3.26 11.48 -13.89
N PRO A 308 -2.50 10.62 -14.59
CA PRO A 308 -1.07 10.44 -14.36
C PRO A 308 -0.31 11.75 -14.52
N MET A 309 0.70 11.95 -13.68
CA MET A 309 1.46 13.19 -13.67
C MET A 309 2.52 13.25 -14.78
N TYR A 310 3.24 12.14 -15.02
CA TYR A 310 4.47 12.14 -15.81
C TYR A 310 4.32 11.41 -17.14
N ALA A 311 5.07 11.84 -18.16
CA ALA A 311 5.13 11.12 -19.44
C ALA A 311 6.10 9.94 -19.37
N THR A 312 7.17 10.07 -18.59
CA THR A 312 8.20 9.05 -18.41
C THR A 312 8.26 8.54 -16.97
N ALA A 313 9.05 7.50 -16.73
CA ALA A 313 9.32 6.99 -15.38
C ALA A 313 10.84 6.95 -15.20
N SER A 314 11.36 7.79 -14.32
CA SER A 314 12.80 7.89 -14.06
C SER A 314 13.04 8.23 -12.59
N GLU A 315 14.30 8.30 -12.18
CA GLU A 315 14.68 8.76 -10.84
C GLU A 315 14.24 10.21 -10.53
N HIS A 316 13.76 10.95 -11.53
CA HIS A 316 13.25 12.31 -11.40
C HIS A 316 11.73 12.40 -11.25
N THR A 317 11.00 11.29 -11.46
CA THR A 317 9.53 11.27 -11.40
C THR A 317 9.09 10.67 -10.08
N ARG A 318 8.76 11.53 -9.11
CA ARG A 318 8.34 11.11 -7.76
C ARG A 318 7.19 11.94 -7.22
N VAL A 319 6.60 11.50 -6.13
CA VAL A 319 5.72 12.32 -5.28
C VAL A 319 6.59 12.99 -4.21
N PRO A 320 6.57 14.34 -4.07
CA PRO A 320 7.55 15.05 -3.23
C PRO A 320 7.26 14.98 -1.72
N TRP A 321 6.09 14.51 -1.31
CA TRP A 321 5.72 14.34 0.11
C TRP A 321 5.77 12.90 0.60
N ALA A 322 5.86 11.92 -0.30
CA ALA A 322 5.98 10.50 0.07
C ALA A 322 7.41 10.20 0.52
N ALA A 323 7.57 9.23 1.43
CA ALA A 323 8.90 8.72 1.83
C ALA A 323 9.63 8.20 0.60
N HIS A 324 8.99 7.25 -0.10
CA HIS A 324 9.49 6.69 -1.34
C HIS A 324 9.71 7.71 -2.48
N SER A 325 10.56 7.31 -3.41
CA SER A 325 11.07 8.13 -4.51
C SER A 325 10.56 7.74 -5.89
N TYR A 326 9.45 6.99 -5.97
CA TYR A 326 9.00 6.36 -7.21
C TYR A 326 7.75 6.98 -7.86
N ASN A 327 7.57 6.66 -9.15
CA ASN A 327 6.33 6.84 -9.91
C ASN A 327 5.70 5.47 -10.18
N ILE A 328 6.32 4.65 -11.05
CA ILE A 328 5.83 3.31 -11.40
C ILE A 328 6.55 2.27 -10.55
N ALA A 329 5.81 1.64 -9.65
CA ALA A 329 6.35 0.66 -8.70
C ALA A 329 5.42 -0.54 -8.52
N PHE A 330 6.00 -1.64 -8.06
CA PHE A 330 5.32 -2.65 -7.26
C PHE A 330 5.83 -2.51 -5.83
N THR A 331 4.95 -2.65 -4.85
CA THR A 331 5.29 -2.58 -3.42
C THR A 331 4.40 -3.55 -2.64
N ASP A 332 4.90 -4.05 -1.51
CA ASP A 332 4.16 -4.88 -0.56
C ASP A 332 4.20 -4.19 0.81
N GLU A 333 3.05 -3.91 1.42
CA GLU A 333 3.02 -3.40 2.80
C GLU A 333 3.31 -4.56 3.73
N ILE A 334 4.27 -4.43 4.64
CA ILE A 334 4.55 -5.45 5.66
C ILE A 334 4.49 -4.84 7.06
N GLY A 335 4.73 -5.64 8.10
CA GLY A 335 4.79 -5.13 9.48
C GLY A 335 3.45 -4.95 10.20
N HIS A 336 2.31 -5.40 9.65
CA HIS A 336 0.98 -5.24 10.29
C HIS A 336 0.38 -6.54 10.82
N PHE A 337 1.22 -7.46 11.32
CA PHE A 337 0.70 -8.68 11.94
C PHE A 337 1.65 -9.27 12.99
N GLU A 338 1.21 -9.16 14.25
CA GLU A 338 1.92 -9.72 15.40
C GLU A 338 0.98 -10.62 16.21
N LEU A 339 1.42 -11.81 16.60
CA LEU A 339 0.56 -12.76 17.30
C LEU A 339 0.25 -12.28 18.71
N CYS A 340 -1.03 -12.23 19.07
CA CYS A 340 -1.47 -11.87 20.42
C CYS A 340 -2.41 -12.94 20.99
N ASP A 341 -1.94 -13.66 22.02
CA ASP A 341 -2.68 -14.76 22.66
C ASP A 341 -3.87 -14.28 23.49
N ALA A 342 -3.82 -13.04 24.01
CA ALA A 342 -4.92 -12.45 24.75
C ALA A 342 -4.91 -10.92 24.69
N VAL A 343 -6.09 -10.35 24.49
CA VAL A 343 -6.32 -8.89 24.47
C VAL A 343 -7.11 -8.44 25.70
N ASN A 344 -6.91 -7.19 26.14
CA ASN A 344 -7.73 -6.64 27.23
C ASN A 344 -9.18 -6.33 26.80
N ARG A 345 -9.38 -6.02 25.52
CA ARG A 345 -10.64 -5.79 24.81
C ARG A 345 -10.34 -5.82 23.31
N GLU A 346 -11.36 -6.05 22.48
CA GLU A 346 -11.21 -5.97 21.02
C GLU A 346 -10.83 -4.55 20.57
N GLY A 347 -9.84 -4.44 19.69
CA GLY A 347 -9.20 -3.18 19.30
C GLY A 347 -8.34 -2.54 20.40
N GLY A 348 -8.08 -3.28 21.48
CA GLY A 348 -7.29 -2.85 22.63
C GLY A 348 -5.81 -3.21 22.51
N ARG A 349 -5.15 -3.36 23.66
CA ARG A 349 -3.74 -3.79 23.76
C ARG A 349 -3.63 -5.28 23.89
N CYS A 350 -2.50 -5.82 23.46
CA CYS A 350 -2.11 -7.16 23.86
C CYS A 350 -1.80 -7.20 25.37
N ILE A 351 -2.21 -8.28 26.02
CA ILE A 351 -1.90 -8.57 27.44
C ILE A 351 -1.19 -9.91 27.62
N LYS A 352 -1.02 -10.65 26.53
CA LYS A 352 -0.24 -11.87 26.46
C LYS A 352 0.25 -12.02 25.01
N ALA A 353 1.51 -11.70 24.78
CA ALA A 353 2.17 -11.88 23.50
C ALA A 353 2.09 -13.34 23.03
N GLY A 354 2.18 -13.49 21.71
CA GLY A 354 2.27 -14.77 21.05
C GLY A 354 3.68 -15.36 21.13
N VAL A 355 3.95 -16.34 20.26
CA VAL A 355 5.27 -16.99 20.20
C VAL A 355 6.28 -16.24 19.33
N SER A 356 5.83 -15.26 18.54
CA SER A 356 6.67 -14.41 17.69
C SER A 356 7.40 -13.36 18.50
N ASP A 357 6.77 -12.84 19.57
CA ASP A 357 7.32 -11.88 20.52
C ASP A 357 7.72 -12.55 21.86
N PRO A 358 8.97 -12.99 22.01
CA PRO A 358 9.50 -13.50 23.28
C PRO A 358 9.83 -12.38 24.28
N GLY A 359 9.86 -11.11 23.86
CA GLY A 359 10.06 -9.94 24.71
C GLY A 359 8.84 -9.63 25.57
N GLY A 360 7.66 -10.00 25.08
CA GLY A 360 6.36 -9.71 25.64
C GLY A 360 5.88 -8.30 25.25
N PRO A 361 4.58 -8.02 25.48
CA PRO A 361 3.94 -6.85 24.88
C PRO A 361 4.61 -5.52 25.19
N ASP A 362 4.80 -4.68 24.17
CA ASP A 362 5.57 -3.44 24.30
C ASP A 362 4.86 -2.15 23.81
N LEU A 363 5.42 -1.38 22.85
CA LEU A 363 4.95 -0.04 22.47
C LEU A 363 3.94 -0.04 21.31
N ASP A 364 4.20 -0.77 20.24
CA ASP A 364 3.27 -0.96 19.11
C ASP A 364 2.09 -1.87 19.48
N ASP A 365 2.30 -2.74 20.46
CA ASP A 365 1.37 -3.75 20.94
C ASP A 365 0.19 -3.21 21.80
N ARG A 366 -0.02 -1.88 21.77
CA ARG A 366 -0.90 -1.12 22.68
C ARG A 366 -2.28 -0.81 22.11
N SER A 367 -2.50 -1.07 20.83
CA SER A 367 -3.74 -0.79 20.11
C SER A 367 -3.97 -1.77 18.97
N ALA A 368 -5.18 -1.77 18.41
CA ALA A 368 -5.53 -2.57 17.23
C ALA A 368 -5.32 -4.09 17.41
N CYS A 369 -5.40 -4.59 18.65
CA CYS A 369 -5.32 -6.02 18.92
C CYS A 369 -6.70 -6.67 19.04
N PHE A 370 -6.86 -7.84 18.42
CA PHE A 370 -8.13 -8.57 18.35
C PHE A 370 -7.95 -10.04 18.74
N SER A 371 -8.96 -10.61 19.40
CA SER A 371 -8.97 -12.04 19.74
C SER A 371 -9.39 -12.88 18.54
N GLY A 372 -8.80 -14.08 18.40
CA GLY A 372 -9.21 -15.02 17.35
C GLY A 372 -10.69 -15.43 17.45
N GLY A 373 -11.25 -15.45 18.67
CA GLY A 373 -12.67 -15.69 18.88
C GLY A 373 -13.56 -14.60 18.28
N PHE A 374 -13.14 -13.32 18.39
CA PHE A 374 -13.83 -12.20 17.77
C PHE A 374 -13.73 -12.24 16.24
N LEU A 375 -12.54 -12.47 15.68
CA LEU A 375 -12.35 -12.60 14.23
C LEU A 375 -13.21 -13.72 13.63
N GLY A 376 -13.31 -14.85 14.32
CA GLY A 376 -14.15 -15.97 13.91
C GLY A 376 -15.65 -15.65 13.81
N LEU A 377 -16.15 -14.61 14.50
CA LEU A 377 -17.55 -14.17 14.38
C LEU A 377 -17.89 -13.63 12.97
N PHE A 378 -16.87 -13.18 12.24
CA PHE A 378 -17.00 -12.62 10.89
C PHE A 378 -16.65 -13.64 9.79
N GLY A 379 -16.33 -14.89 10.16
CA GLY A 379 -15.85 -15.91 9.24
C GLY A 379 -14.39 -15.73 8.81
N LEU A 380 -13.66 -14.80 9.45
CA LEU A 380 -12.22 -14.62 9.26
C LEU A 380 -11.43 -15.74 9.97
N GLN A 381 -10.13 -15.81 9.73
CA GLN A 381 -9.28 -16.80 10.39
C GLN A 381 -9.26 -16.53 11.91
N PRO A 382 -9.57 -17.52 12.76
CA PRO A 382 -9.69 -17.32 14.20
C PRO A 382 -8.33 -17.33 14.91
N ILE A 383 -7.45 -16.42 14.52
CA ILE A 383 -6.11 -16.23 15.09
C ILE A 383 -6.01 -14.82 15.69
N GLY A 384 -5.67 -14.73 16.98
CA GLY A 384 -5.55 -13.47 17.70
C GLY A 384 -4.24 -12.76 17.37
N ALA A 385 -4.32 -11.46 17.09
CA ALA A 385 -3.21 -10.66 16.62
C ALA A 385 -3.42 -9.16 16.85
N CYS A 386 -2.31 -8.43 16.84
CA CYS A 386 -2.25 -6.99 16.66
C CYS A 386 -1.97 -6.70 15.18
N ILE A 387 -2.64 -5.68 14.64
CA ILE A 387 -2.67 -5.37 13.21
C ILE A 387 -2.33 -3.91 12.90
N GLY A 388 -1.71 -3.22 13.86
CA GLY A 388 -1.04 -1.94 13.60
C GLY A 388 0.43 -2.19 13.21
N GLY A 389 1.14 -1.12 12.87
CA GLY A 389 2.57 -1.21 12.53
C GLY A 389 3.42 -1.71 13.70
N ASP A 390 4.33 -2.63 13.37
CA ASP A 390 5.35 -3.24 14.21
C ASP A 390 6.68 -2.51 13.99
N PHE A 391 7.24 -1.94 15.06
CA PHE A 391 8.39 -1.04 15.03
C PHE A 391 9.65 -1.62 15.67
N ASP A 392 9.54 -2.79 16.30
CA ASP A 392 10.70 -3.52 16.85
C ASP A 392 11.08 -4.74 16.00
N PHE A 393 10.33 -4.99 14.93
CA PHE A 393 10.59 -5.93 13.84
C PHE A 393 10.53 -7.39 14.26
N ASP A 394 9.61 -7.75 15.16
CA ASP A 394 9.53 -9.11 15.71
C ASP A 394 8.30 -9.93 15.28
N GLY A 395 7.35 -9.27 14.62
CA GLY A 395 6.12 -9.82 14.10
C GLY A 395 6.29 -10.84 12.97
N THR A 396 5.16 -11.38 12.53
CA THR A 396 5.14 -12.45 11.53
C THR A 396 5.80 -12.08 10.18
N PRO A 397 5.72 -10.83 9.71
CA PRO A 397 6.43 -10.39 8.52
C PRO A 397 7.97 -10.38 8.63
N TYR A 398 8.55 -10.36 9.83
CA TYR A 398 10.00 -10.18 10.03
C TYR A 398 10.77 -11.46 10.38
N VAL A 399 10.16 -12.61 10.07
CA VAL A 399 10.68 -13.94 10.43
C VAL A 399 10.61 -14.90 9.23
N ASP A 400 11.18 -16.10 9.38
CA ASP A 400 11.24 -17.13 8.31
C ASP A 400 9.88 -17.80 7.99
N LYS A 401 8.84 -16.98 7.76
CA LYS A 401 7.47 -17.37 7.42
C LYS A 401 7.08 -17.02 5.97
N TRP A 402 8.01 -16.43 5.22
CA TRP A 402 7.91 -16.17 3.78
C TRP A 402 8.24 -17.38 2.89
N PRO A 403 7.67 -17.48 1.68
CA PRO A 403 8.07 -18.49 0.71
C PRO A 403 9.58 -18.46 0.45
N GLY A 404 10.22 -19.63 0.39
CA GLY A 404 11.65 -19.73 0.07
C GLY A 404 12.62 -19.43 1.23
N THR A 405 12.14 -19.37 2.48
CA THR A 405 13.00 -19.26 3.68
C THR A 405 13.18 -20.59 4.41
N GLY A 406 12.74 -21.72 3.84
CA GLY A 406 12.85 -23.04 4.47
C GLY A 406 13.05 -24.20 3.48
N ASP A 407 13.01 -25.43 4.01
CA ASP A 407 13.00 -26.64 3.19
C ASP A 407 11.78 -26.65 2.24
N PRO A 408 11.93 -26.87 0.92
CA PRO A 408 10.85 -26.71 -0.05
C PRO A 408 9.56 -27.51 0.22
N VAL A 409 9.67 -28.69 0.86
CA VAL A 409 8.48 -29.51 1.17
C VAL A 409 7.72 -28.90 2.34
N THR A 410 8.45 -28.46 3.37
CA THR A 410 7.86 -27.81 4.55
C THR A 410 7.32 -26.43 4.19
N ASP A 411 8.04 -25.68 3.36
CA ASP A 411 7.68 -24.37 2.84
C ASP A 411 6.32 -24.41 2.14
N ALA A 412 6.14 -25.32 1.17
CA ALA A 412 4.89 -25.50 0.45
C ALA A 412 3.70 -25.95 1.34
N LEU A 413 3.98 -26.53 2.52
CA LEU A 413 2.94 -26.94 3.46
C LEU A 413 2.54 -25.83 4.43
N LEU A 414 3.44 -24.91 4.74
CA LEU A 414 3.30 -23.97 5.86
C LEU A 414 3.36 -22.50 5.45
N LYS A 415 3.73 -22.16 4.22
CA LYS A 415 3.94 -20.76 3.81
C LYS A 415 3.18 -20.46 2.52
N PRO A 416 2.78 -19.19 2.30
CA PRO A 416 2.03 -18.86 1.10
C PRO A 416 2.91 -19.03 -0.13
N ALA A 417 2.29 -19.21 -1.30
CA ALA A 417 3.01 -19.04 -2.55
C ALA A 417 3.44 -17.57 -2.68
N PRO A 418 4.59 -17.27 -3.33
CA PRO A 418 5.02 -15.89 -3.49
C PRO A 418 4.06 -15.13 -4.41
N ILE A 419 3.94 -13.82 -4.17
CA ILE A 419 3.38 -12.89 -5.15
C ILE A 419 4.27 -12.96 -6.38
N ARG A 420 3.68 -13.16 -7.57
CA ARG A 420 4.43 -13.18 -8.83
C ARG A 420 3.87 -12.21 -9.82
N PHE A 421 4.74 -11.47 -10.49
CA PHE A 421 4.34 -10.49 -11.49
C PHE A 421 5.42 -10.28 -12.54
N THR A 422 5.04 -9.83 -13.73
CA THR A 422 6.02 -9.44 -14.75
C THR A 422 6.51 -8.02 -14.50
N SER A 423 7.70 -7.67 -15.02
CA SER A 423 7.94 -6.25 -15.30
C SER A 423 6.78 -5.69 -16.13
N PRO A 424 6.27 -4.49 -15.84
CA PRO A 424 5.22 -3.91 -16.64
C PRO A 424 5.69 -3.69 -18.06
N LEU A 425 4.73 -3.69 -18.98
CA LEU A 425 4.90 -3.17 -20.32
C LEU A 425 4.12 -1.88 -20.46
N PHE A 426 4.59 -0.98 -21.33
CA PHE A 426 3.91 0.28 -21.61
C PHE A 426 3.80 0.51 -23.11
N ARG A 427 2.88 1.37 -23.54
CA ARG A 427 2.78 1.82 -24.93
C ARG A 427 3.31 3.24 -25.07
N ASP A 428 3.66 3.63 -26.29
CA ASP A 428 3.97 5.03 -26.56
C ASP A 428 2.80 5.95 -26.17
N GLN A 429 3.14 7.12 -25.63
CA GLN A 429 2.13 8.11 -25.25
C GLN A 429 1.25 8.48 -26.45
N GLY A 430 -0.07 8.37 -26.27
CA GLY A 430 -1.06 8.66 -27.31
C GLY A 430 -1.27 7.54 -28.33
N ASP A 431 -0.62 6.39 -28.19
CA ASP A 431 -0.79 5.23 -29.07
C ASP A 431 -1.38 4.03 -28.31
N GLU A 432 -2.68 4.09 -28.02
CA GLU A 432 -3.40 3.07 -27.23
C GLU A 432 -3.38 1.67 -27.85
N ASP A 433 -3.25 1.58 -29.18
CA ASP A 433 -3.24 0.34 -29.95
C ASP A 433 -1.83 -0.04 -30.42
N GLY A 434 -0.81 0.70 -29.97
CA GLY A 434 0.58 0.59 -30.43
C GLY A 434 1.29 -0.70 -30.05
N GLU A 435 2.61 -0.69 -30.12
CA GLU A 435 3.44 -1.78 -29.59
C GLU A 435 3.64 -1.64 -28.07
N LEU A 436 3.87 -2.76 -27.39
CA LEU A 436 4.23 -2.79 -25.98
C LEU A 436 5.77 -2.80 -25.85
N HIS A 437 6.29 -1.98 -24.94
CA HIS A 437 7.71 -1.77 -24.70
C HIS A 437 8.09 -2.15 -23.27
N ASN A 438 9.29 -2.69 -23.09
CA ASN A 438 9.84 -2.95 -21.76
C ASN A 438 10.39 -1.71 -21.08
N TYR A 439 10.30 -1.66 -19.75
CA TYR A 439 11.12 -0.76 -18.96
C TYR A 439 12.60 -1.15 -19.05
N ARG A 440 13.46 -0.14 -19.10
CA ARG A 440 14.89 -0.33 -19.38
C ARG A 440 15.68 -0.74 -18.15
N ARG A 441 15.32 -0.18 -16.99
CA ARG A 441 16.00 -0.35 -15.69
C ARG A 441 14.96 -0.61 -14.60
N VAL A 442 15.44 -1.12 -13.48
CA VAL A 442 14.66 -1.28 -12.25
C VAL A 442 15.49 -0.83 -11.05
N ALA A 443 14.85 -0.53 -9.93
CA ALA A 443 15.51 -0.34 -8.65
C ALA A 443 14.79 -1.08 -7.54
N PHE A 444 15.56 -1.59 -6.59
CA PHE A 444 15.04 -2.02 -5.30
C PHE A 444 15.07 -0.82 -4.35
N GLU A 445 13.99 -0.60 -3.62
CA GLU A 445 13.84 0.47 -2.64
C GLU A 445 13.09 -0.04 -1.42
N THR A 446 13.39 0.50 -0.24
CA THR A 446 12.64 0.26 0.99
C THR A 446 12.82 1.47 1.89
N ASP A 447 11.75 1.87 2.55
CA ASP A 447 11.61 3.03 3.43
C ASP A 447 11.99 2.74 4.90
N LEU A 448 12.71 1.63 5.15
CA LEU A 448 13.24 1.23 6.47
C LEU A 448 13.72 2.40 7.36
N PRO A 449 14.51 3.39 6.87
CA PRO A 449 14.94 4.50 7.71
C PRO A 449 13.80 5.29 8.39
N ASP A 450 12.64 5.40 7.74
CA ASP A 450 11.51 6.15 8.30
C ASP A 450 10.80 5.38 9.42
N ILE A 451 10.77 4.03 9.37
CA ILE A 451 10.19 3.15 10.42
C ILE A 451 11.16 2.77 11.55
N GLU A 452 12.48 2.95 11.39
CA GLU A 452 13.49 2.52 12.37
C GLU A 452 13.63 3.47 13.59
N PHE A 453 12.70 4.40 13.82
CA PHE A 453 12.79 5.43 14.85
C PHE A 453 12.64 4.91 16.30
N LEU A 454 12.15 3.68 16.51
CA LEU A 454 12.08 3.01 17.82
C LEU A 454 13.16 1.94 18.05
N THR A 455 14.02 1.71 17.06
CA THR A 455 15.10 0.73 17.17
C THR A 455 16.20 1.17 18.14
N ASN A 456 17.14 0.27 18.46
CA ASN A 456 18.29 0.56 19.32
C ASN A 456 19.61 0.05 18.70
N PRO A 457 20.46 0.95 18.16
CA PRO A 457 20.36 2.41 18.21
C PRO A 457 19.23 2.95 17.33
N GLN A 458 18.60 4.03 17.78
CA GLN A 458 17.55 4.71 17.01
C GLN A 458 18.12 5.26 15.68
N CYS A 459 17.39 5.04 14.58
CA CYS A 459 17.64 5.69 13.30
C CYS A 459 17.24 7.17 13.35
N ASP A 460 18.10 8.06 12.84
CA ASP A 460 17.79 9.47 12.63
C ASP A 460 17.67 9.84 11.15
N ILE A 461 17.03 10.97 10.87
CA ILE A 461 16.77 11.48 9.51
C ILE A 461 18.05 11.75 8.68
N PHE A 462 19.24 11.69 9.28
CA PHE A 462 20.51 11.84 8.56
C PHE A 462 21.20 10.49 8.30
N GLY A 463 20.55 9.37 8.63
CA GLY A 463 21.04 8.03 8.42
C GLY A 463 21.87 7.47 9.58
N ASN A 464 21.99 8.17 10.73
CA ASN A 464 22.74 7.60 11.85
C ASN A 464 21.87 6.58 12.58
N GLY A 465 22.40 5.37 12.80
CA GLY A 465 21.69 4.31 13.51
C GLY A 465 20.78 3.44 12.62
N CYS A 466 20.42 3.92 11.43
CA CYS A 466 19.61 3.17 10.46
C CYS A 466 20.37 1.93 9.97
N THR A 467 19.64 0.83 9.80
CA THR A 467 20.17 -0.47 9.40
C THR A 467 19.33 -1.12 8.30
N ASN A 468 19.99 -1.91 7.46
CA ASN A 468 19.31 -2.76 6.48
C ASN A 468 19.99 -4.14 6.48
N PRO A 469 19.33 -5.21 6.94
CA PRO A 469 17.96 -5.21 7.48
C PRO A 469 17.81 -4.44 8.81
N PRO A 470 16.57 -4.13 9.24
CA PRO A 470 16.33 -3.34 10.45
C PRO A 470 16.69 -4.10 11.72
N THR A 471 17.07 -3.39 12.77
CA THR A 471 17.47 -4.02 14.04
C THR A 471 16.26 -4.66 14.73
N GLY A 472 16.29 -5.99 14.90
CA GLY A 472 15.22 -6.76 15.56
C GLY A 472 14.72 -7.89 14.67
N ASP A 473 14.84 -7.68 13.35
CA ASP A 473 14.43 -8.64 12.35
C ASP A 473 15.24 -9.95 12.41
N ARG A 474 14.59 -11.02 11.94
CA ARG A 474 15.29 -12.28 11.61
C ARG A 474 15.31 -12.53 10.12
N PHE A 475 14.41 -11.89 9.39
CA PHE A 475 14.26 -11.98 7.97
C PHE A 475 13.53 -10.75 7.44
N TYR A 476 14.04 -10.20 6.35
CA TYR A 476 13.40 -9.13 5.58
C TYR A 476 13.21 -9.60 4.13
N PRO A 477 12.01 -9.42 3.52
CA PRO A 477 11.71 -9.98 2.21
C PRO A 477 12.56 -9.35 1.09
N ILE A 478 12.90 -10.17 0.11
CA ILE A 478 13.67 -9.77 -1.06
C ILE A 478 12.97 -10.16 -2.36
N PHE A 479 13.23 -9.39 -3.40
CA PHE A 479 12.84 -9.71 -4.75
C PHE A 479 13.77 -10.77 -5.36
N SER A 480 13.22 -11.55 -6.27
CA SER A 480 14.00 -12.46 -7.09
C SER A 480 13.33 -12.61 -8.46
N THR A 481 14.08 -13.11 -9.42
CA THR A 481 13.52 -13.46 -10.73
C THR A 481 13.40 -14.97 -10.88
N ALA A 482 12.40 -15.41 -11.63
CA ALA A 482 12.22 -16.79 -12.03
C ALA A 482 11.76 -16.88 -13.50
N ARG A 483 11.86 -18.08 -14.08
CA ARG A 483 11.27 -18.39 -15.40
C ARG A 483 9.96 -19.14 -15.21
N HIS A 484 8.89 -18.57 -15.75
CA HIS A 484 7.55 -19.14 -15.79
C HIS A 484 7.07 -19.28 -17.24
N GLU A 485 5.87 -19.85 -17.43
CA GLU A 485 5.33 -20.13 -18.77
C GLU A 485 5.21 -18.87 -19.65
N ASP A 486 4.92 -17.71 -19.04
CA ASP A 486 4.78 -16.42 -19.71
C ASP A 486 6.10 -15.63 -19.87
N GLY A 487 7.23 -16.22 -19.45
CA GLY A 487 8.55 -15.59 -19.55
C GLY A 487 9.21 -15.34 -18.19
N CYS A 488 9.92 -14.23 -18.05
CA CYS A 488 10.49 -13.85 -16.77
C CYS A 488 9.41 -13.26 -15.85
N ALA A 489 9.41 -13.66 -14.58
CA ALA A 489 8.61 -13.03 -13.53
C ALA A 489 9.47 -12.64 -12.34
N TRP A 490 9.08 -11.55 -11.70
CA TRP A 490 9.49 -11.18 -10.35
C TRP A 490 8.69 -11.98 -9.34
N GLN A 491 9.30 -12.20 -8.18
CA GLN A 491 8.66 -12.83 -7.02
C GLN A 491 9.27 -12.27 -5.73
N LEU A 492 8.46 -12.16 -4.68
CA LEU A 492 8.85 -11.61 -3.38
C LEU A 492 8.87 -12.72 -2.31
N GLY A 493 9.87 -12.68 -1.42
CA GLY A 493 10.02 -13.60 -0.30
C GLY A 493 11.48 -13.91 -0.02
N GLY A 494 11.78 -15.18 0.27
CA GLY A 494 13.13 -15.64 0.60
C GLY A 494 14.02 -15.98 -0.61
N PRO A 495 15.32 -16.17 -0.38
CA PRO A 495 16.32 -16.38 -1.45
C PRO A 495 16.22 -17.73 -2.16
N HIS A 496 15.39 -18.66 -1.66
CA HIS A 496 15.32 -20.05 -2.13
C HIS A 496 13.94 -20.47 -2.62
N ILE A 497 13.11 -19.51 -3.06
CA ILE A 497 11.85 -19.82 -3.74
C ILE A 497 12.13 -20.81 -4.90
N PRO A 498 11.40 -21.94 -5.01
CA PRO A 498 11.62 -22.90 -6.08
C PRO A 498 11.48 -22.25 -7.46
N GLY A 499 12.52 -22.41 -8.30
CA GLY A 499 12.56 -21.85 -9.65
C GLY A 499 13.29 -20.51 -9.78
N THR A 500 13.79 -19.94 -8.68
CA THR A 500 14.61 -18.72 -8.70
C THR A 500 15.81 -18.84 -9.65
N THR A 501 15.95 -17.85 -10.54
CA THR A 501 17.09 -17.70 -11.45
C THR A 501 18.12 -16.68 -10.97
N ASP A 502 17.69 -15.63 -10.27
CA ASP A 502 18.55 -14.64 -9.64
C ASP A 502 17.88 -14.09 -8.38
N ASN A 503 18.60 -14.04 -7.26
CA ASN A 503 18.15 -13.52 -5.97
C ASN A 503 18.93 -12.27 -5.54
N PHE A 504 19.70 -11.67 -6.45
CA PHE A 504 20.34 -10.36 -6.31
C PHE A 504 21.28 -10.17 -5.11
N GLY A 505 21.73 -11.27 -4.50
CA GLY A 505 22.59 -11.28 -3.31
C GLY A 505 22.01 -12.12 -2.17
N GLY A 506 20.72 -12.42 -2.21
CA GLY A 506 20.04 -13.34 -1.29
C GLY A 506 19.77 -12.77 0.10
N ASN A 507 19.87 -11.45 0.28
CA ASN A 507 19.51 -10.73 1.51
C ASN A 507 19.21 -9.25 1.21
N SER A 508 18.48 -8.60 2.12
CA SER A 508 18.02 -7.21 2.02
C SER A 508 19.17 -6.20 1.95
N THR A 509 20.23 -6.37 2.74
CA THR A 509 21.42 -5.48 2.72
C THR A 509 21.99 -5.36 1.31
N THR A 510 22.13 -6.49 0.61
CA THR A 510 22.70 -6.49 -0.74
C THR A 510 21.70 -6.01 -1.77
N GLU A 511 20.42 -6.37 -1.61
CA GLU A 511 19.38 -6.05 -2.57
C GLU A 511 19.01 -4.57 -2.58
N TYR A 512 18.65 -3.98 -1.42
CA TYR A 512 18.25 -2.57 -1.34
C TYR A 512 19.45 -1.62 -1.27
N GLY A 513 20.64 -2.11 -0.91
CA GLY A 513 21.88 -1.34 -1.04
C GLY A 513 22.07 -0.27 0.02
N ASP A 514 22.60 0.89 -0.39
CA ASP A 514 23.02 1.98 0.50
C ASP A 514 21.87 2.97 0.77
N PRO A 515 21.95 3.75 1.87
CA PRO A 515 21.02 4.85 2.14
C PRO A 515 20.86 5.81 0.97
N LEU A 516 19.62 6.18 0.69
CA LEU A 516 19.21 7.15 -0.31
C LEU A 516 18.86 8.48 0.37
N PHE A 517 19.57 9.53 -0.03
CA PHE A 517 19.19 10.89 0.35
C PHE A 517 18.12 11.43 -0.59
N LEU A 518 16.99 11.80 -0.01
CA LEU A 518 15.88 12.47 -0.68
C LEU A 518 15.75 13.90 -0.19
N PHE A 519 15.45 14.80 -1.11
CA PHE A 519 15.25 16.21 -0.80
C PHE A 519 13.78 16.50 -0.54
N PHE A 520 13.52 17.20 0.56
CA PHE A 520 12.19 17.64 0.98
C PHE A 520 12.17 19.14 1.24
N ILE A 521 11.00 19.74 1.11
CA ILE A 521 10.83 21.20 1.10
C ILE A 521 10.94 21.74 2.53
N THR A 522 11.73 22.80 2.72
CA THR A 522 11.74 23.56 3.96
C THR A 522 11.02 24.90 3.78
N PRO A 523 10.27 25.37 4.79
CA PRO A 523 9.47 26.59 4.67
C PRO A 523 10.29 27.87 4.45
N ILE A 524 9.61 28.89 3.92
CA ILE A 524 10.15 30.25 3.88
C ILE A 524 10.32 30.79 5.30
N ASP A 525 11.50 31.34 5.60
CA ASP A 525 11.78 32.01 6.87
C ASP A 525 12.66 33.26 6.67
N ALA A 526 13.05 33.92 7.77
CA ALA A 526 13.85 35.14 7.71
C ALA A 526 15.26 34.94 7.11
N THR A 527 15.78 33.71 7.13
CA THR A 527 17.09 33.32 6.61
C THR A 527 17.01 32.67 5.22
N HIS A 528 15.85 32.11 4.85
CA HIS A 528 15.55 31.42 3.60
C HIS A 528 14.33 32.07 2.93
N PRO A 529 14.48 33.25 2.30
CA PRO A 529 13.34 34.03 1.77
C PRO A 529 12.63 33.36 0.58
N ASN A 530 13.27 32.38 -0.07
CA ASN A 530 12.69 31.58 -1.16
C ASN A 530 12.30 30.16 -0.68
N GLY A 531 12.37 29.89 0.62
CA GLY A 531 12.33 28.54 1.16
C GLY A 531 13.65 27.82 0.93
N GLY A 532 13.64 26.51 1.12
CA GLY A 532 14.81 25.67 0.88
C GLY A 532 14.43 24.21 0.73
N SER A 533 15.45 23.36 0.80
CA SER A 533 15.27 21.92 0.90
C SER A 533 16.21 21.34 1.94
N ILE A 534 15.81 20.23 2.55
CA ILE A 534 16.65 19.39 3.40
C ILE A 534 16.81 18.02 2.75
N GLY A 535 18.03 17.49 2.76
CA GLY A 535 18.28 16.10 2.37
C GLY A 535 18.17 15.21 3.60
N ILE A 536 17.26 14.24 3.57
CA ILE A 536 17.11 13.23 4.63
C ILE A 536 17.29 11.83 4.04
N VAL A 537 17.60 10.87 4.90
CA VAL A 537 17.63 9.45 4.57
C VAL A 537 16.24 8.88 4.89
N SER A 538 15.45 8.65 3.84
CA SER A 538 14.13 8.01 3.95
C SER A 538 14.14 6.59 3.42
N ASP A 539 15.09 6.23 2.54
CA ASP A 539 15.11 4.90 1.92
C ASP A 539 16.52 4.29 1.89
N TYR A 540 16.59 2.99 1.63
CA TYR A 540 17.72 2.35 0.97
C TYR A 540 17.39 2.14 -0.51
N ARG A 541 18.35 2.37 -1.41
CA ARG A 541 18.11 2.11 -2.84
C ARG A 541 19.30 1.55 -3.61
N ARG A 542 19.02 0.52 -4.42
CA ARG A 542 19.94 -0.02 -5.41
C ARG A 542 19.30 -0.06 -6.79
N VAL A 543 19.82 0.78 -7.68
CA VAL A 543 19.39 0.79 -9.08
C VAL A 543 20.18 -0.23 -9.91
N LEU A 544 19.48 -1.07 -10.65
CA LEU A 544 20.10 -1.98 -11.61
C LEU A 544 20.31 -1.28 -12.96
N PRO A 545 21.47 -1.49 -13.62
CA PRO A 545 21.79 -0.83 -14.89
C PRO A 545 20.93 -1.31 -16.06
N HIS A 546 20.23 -2.43 -15.90
CA HIS A 546 19.25 -2.94 -16.84
C HIS A 546 18.15 -3.69 -16.07
N ASN A 547 16.96 -3.76 -16.65
CA ASN A 547 15.90 -4.64 -16.19
C ASN A 547 16.28 -6.10 -16.55
N PRO A 548 16.55 -6.98 -15.56
CA PRO A 548 16.91 -8.37 -15.82
C PRO A 548 15.70 -9.22 -16.21
N CYS A 549 14.49 -8.73 -15.98
CA CYS A 549 13.25 -9.46 -16.14
C CYS A 549 12.35 -8.84 -17.22
N ARG A 550 12.90 -8.71 -18.43
CA ARG A 550 12.17 -8.21 -19.60
C ARG A 550 11.27 -9.29 -20.19
N ASN A 551 10.13 -8.87 -20.74
CA ASN A 551 9.26 -9.74 -21.51
C ASN A 551 9.86 -9.94 -22.92
N ASN A 552 9.94 -11.20 -23.37
CA ASN A 552 10.57 -11.61 -24.63
C ASN A 552 9.80 -11.15 -25.90
N GLY A 553 8.63 -10.52 -25.74
CA GLY A 553 7.82 -9.99 -26.85
C GLY A 553 8.34 -8.71 -27.51
N ASP A 554 9.34 -8.04 -26.91
CA ASP A 554 9.91 -6.80 -27.39
C ASP A 554 11.23 -7.06 -28.14
N ASN A 555 11.19 -7.01 -29.47
CA ASN A 555 12.38 -7.00 -30.33
C ASN A 555 12.87 -5.55 -30.59
N GLY A 556 12.50 -4.58 -29.76
CA GLY A 556 12.92 -3.19 -29.85
C GLY A 556 14.40 -3.00 -29.52
N SER A 557 15.12 -2.37 -30.44
CA SER A 557 16.56 -2.08 -30.35
C SER A 557 16.93 -1.34 -29.07
N ALA A 558 18.08 -1.71 -28.52
CA ALA A 558 18.78 -0.96 -27.49
C ALA A 558 19.19 0.42 -28.04
N ASP A 559 18.33 1.41 -27.87
CA ASP A 559 18.71 2.83 -27.87
C ASP A 559 18.95 3.31 -26.44
#